data_AF-A0A542LQK1-F1
#
_entry.id   AF-A0A542LQK1-F1
#
_cell.length_a   1.000
_cell.length_b   1.000
_cell.length_c   1.000
_cell.angle_alpha   90.00
_cell.angle_beta   90.00
_cell.angle_gamma   90.00
#
_symmetry.space_group_name_H-M   'P 1'
#
loop_
_entity.id
_entity.type
_entity.pdbx_description
1 polymer ?
#
loop_
_entity_poly.entity_id
_entity_poly.type
_entity_poly.pdbx_seq_one_letter_code
_entity_poly.pdbx_strand_id
1 'polypeptide(L)'
;MNKVPGSGASKENRLVREAMCDSTASLPDATLLPYTDSGYRPPAPDEIRAVMQLLGTTAEQLAGLVGVKDGRAVRRWLSPLTAKTHAQIDYAIWRLMLLEAGLIDPPKPLIHAKSIRSKRPLLNLSEEQSKTE
;
A
#
# COMPACT_ATOMS: atom_id res chain seq x y z
N MET A 1 -21.75 37.26 9.09
CA MET A 1 -21.08 36.75 7.87
C MET A 1 -19.62 36.47 8.19
N ASN A 2 -19.11 35.27 7.90
CA ASN A 2 -17.72 35.07 7.50
C ASN A 2 -17.61 33.71 6.79
N LYS A 3 -17.22 33.78 5.52
CA LYS A 3 -17.19 32.72 4.52
C LYS A 3 -15.76 32.18 4.51
N VAL A 4 -15.56 30.91 4.83
CA VAL A 4 -14.26 30.24 4.64
C VAL A 4 -14.36 29.43 3.34
N PRO A 5 -13.49 29.67 2.33
CA PRO A 5 -13.57 29.00 1.04
C PRO A 5 -13.03 27.57 1.11
N GLY A 6 -13.55 26.75 0.19
CA GLY A 6 -13.41 25.31 0.19
C GLY A 6 -12.16 24.77 -0.48
N SER A 7 -11.90 23.51 -0.15
CA SER A 7 -11.72 22.39 -1.07
C SER A 7 -10.93 22.66 -2.36
N GLY A 8 -9.68 22.21 -2.36
CA GLY A 8 -8.83 22.25 -3.56
C GLY A 8 -7.55 21.43 -3.46
N ALA A 9 -7.53 20.30 -2.74
CA ALA A 9 -6.31 19.49 -2.55
C ALA A 9 -6.40 18.08 -3.15
N SER A 10 -6.91 17.93 -4.38
CA SER A 10 -7.00 16.61 -5.05
C SER A 10 -6.47 16.56 -6.47
N LYS A 11 -5.81 17.60 -6.97
CA LYS A 11 -5.26 17.61 -8.33
C LYS A 11 -3.73 17.74 -8.42
N GLU A 12 -3.07 18.14 -7.35
CA GLU A 12 -1.63 18.44 -7.38
C GLU A 12 -0.73 17.19 -7.32
N ASN A 13 -1.22 16.09 -6.74
CA ASN A 13 -0.43 14.86 -6.57
C ASN A 13 -0.25 14.02 -7.85
N ARG A 14 -0.79 14.44 -8.99
CA ARG A 14 -0.65 13.70 -10.26
C ARG A 14 0.57 14.11 -11.07
N LEU A 15 1.07 15.32 -10.89
CA LEU A 15 2.16 15.90 -11.70
C LEU A 15 3.56 15.64 -11.13
N VAL A 16 3.67 15.15 -9.88
CA VAL A 16 4.99 14.86 -9.26
C VAL A 16 5.56 13.49 -9.68
N ARG A 17 4.80 12.66 -10.40
CA ARG A 17 5.19 11.27 -10.73
C ARG A 17 6.08 11.12 -11.97
N GLU A 18 6.31 12.18 -12.74
CA GLU A 18 7.07 12.10 -14.00
C GLU A 18 8.55 12.52 -13.89
N ALA A 19 9.03 12.91 -12.70
CA ALA A 19 10.37 13.49 -12.55
C ALA A 19 11.31 12.75 -11.57
N MET A 20 11.25 11.42 -11.50
CA MET A 20 12.26 10.61 -10.81
C MET A 20 12.71 9.43 -11.67
N CYS A 21 13.56 9.75 -12.65
CA CYS A 21 14.49 8.83 -13.31
C CYS A 21 15.87 9.29 -12.82
N ASP A 22 16.69 8.50 -12.13
CA ASP A 22 17.55 7.51 -12.77
C ASP A 22 18.24 6.62 -11.71
N SER A 23 17.47 5.82 -10.98
CA SER A 23 17.98 4.73 -10.11
C SER A 23 16.86 3.74 -9.82
N THR A 24 16.14 3.29 -10.85
CA THR A 24 15.26 2.14 -10.72
C THR A 24 16.14 0.90 -10.69
N ALA A 25 16.47 0.45 -9.49
CA ALA A 25 16.93 -0.91 -9.29
C ALA A 25 15.88 -1.82 -9.95
N SER A 26 16.23 -2.40 -11.10
CA SER A 26 15.39 -3.36 -11.80
C SER A 26 15.14 -4.51 -10.83
N LEU A 27 13.92 -4.60 -10.32
CA LEU A 27 13.52 -5.70 -9.45
C LEU A 27 13.56 -6.98 -10.29
N PRO A 28 14.23 -8.05 -9.84
CA PRO A 28 14.24 -9.31 -10.56
C PRO A 28 12.84 -9.90 -10.68
N ASP A 29 12.52 -10.36 -11.89
CA ASP A 29 11.21 -10.90 -12.28
C ASP A 29 10.69 -11.98 -11.31
N ALA A 30 11.58 -12.78 -10.73
CA ALA A 30 11.24 -13.86 -9.79
C ALA A 30 10.46 -13.39 -8.53
N THR A 31 10.56 -12.13 -8.13
CA THR A 31 9.79 -11.58 -6.98
C THR A 31 8.41 -11.05 -7.37
N LEU A 32 8.17 -10.86 -8.67
CA LEU A 32 6.91 -10.35 -9.22
C LEU A 32 5.93 -11.48 -9.55
N LEU A 33 6.43 -12.72 -9.61
CA LEU A 33 5.63 -13.90 -9.94
C LEU A 33 4.60 -14.23 -8.84
N PRO A 34 3.48 -14.90 -9.21
CA PRO A 34 2.54 -15.43 -8.24
C PRO A 34 3.19 -16.45 -7.30
N TYR A 35 2.72 -16.52 -6.04
CA TYR A 35 3.23 -17.49 -5.06
C TYR A 35 3.18 -18.97 -5.52
N THR A 36 2.22 -19.30 -6.39
CA THR A 36 2.06 -20.66 -6.93
C THR A 36 3.02 -20.98 -8.09
N ASP A 37 3.75 -19.98 -8.59
CA ASP A 37 4.72 -20.17 -9.66
C ASP A 37 6.00 -20.80 -9.11
N SER A 38 6.55 -21.82 -9.79
CA SER A 38 7.78 -22.48 -9.36
C SER A 38 9.02 -21.59 -9.42
N GLY A 39 8.99 -20.53 -10.22
CA GLY A 39 10.04 -19.52 -10.30
C GLY A 39 9.92 -18.43 -9.23
N TYR A 40 8.84 -18.42 -8.44
CA TYR A 40 8.67 -17.41 -7.41
C TYR A 40 9.71 -17.56 -6.30
N ARG A 41 10.26 -16.41 -5.90
CA ARG A 41 11.10 -16.31 -4.71
C ARG A 41 10.64 -15.12 -3.87
N PRO A 42 10.74 -15.21 -2.53
CA PRO A 42 10.45 -14.06 -1.69
C PRO A 42 11.53 -12.97 -1.85
N PRO A 43 11.19 -11.69 -1.65
CA PRO A 43 12.14 -10.60 -1.86
C PRO A 43 13.22 -10.57 -0.78
N ALA A 44 14.40 -10.17 -1.19
CA ALA A 44 15.53 -9.83 -0.35
C ALA A 44 15.35 -8.43 0.27
N PRO A 45 16.04 -8.12 1.38
CA PRO A 45 15.96 -6.82 2.04
C PRO A 45 16.17 -5.61 1.12
N ASP A 46 17.10 -5.71 0.17
CA ASP A 46 17.42 -4.61 -0.76
C ASP A 46 16.31 -4.37 -1.79
N GLU A 47 15.60 -5.41 -2.21
CA GLU A 47 14.44 -5.31 -3.10
C GLU A 47 13.27 -4.64 -2.38
N ILE A 48 13.08 -4.97 -1.10
CA ILE A 48 12.08 -4.30 -0.25
C ILE A 48 12.44 -2.81 -0.11
N ARG A 49 13.72 -2.47 0.13
CA ARG A 49 14.18 -1.07 0.18
C ARG A 49 13.91 -0.33 -1.13
N ALA A 50 14.18 -0.95 -2.27
CA ALA A 50 13.96 -0.34 -3.58
C ALA A 50 12.48 0.03 -3.78
N VAL A 51 11.55 -0.87 -3.43
CA VAL A 51 10.11 -0.56 -3.50
C VAL A 51 9.71 0.52 -2.49
N MET A 52 10.26 0.50 -1.27
CA MET A 52 9.99 1.57 -0.30
C MET A 52 10.46 2.95 -0.78
N GLN A 53 11.62 3.01 -1.43
CA GLN A 53 12.15 4.24 -2.03
C GLN A 53 11.26 4.70 -3.19
N LEU A 54 10.81 3.78 -4.05
CA LEU A 54 9.87 4.07 -5.13
C LEU A 54 8.54 4.64 -4.62
N LEU A 55 8.05 4.10 -3.50
CA LEU A 55 6.85 4.60 -2.83
C LEU A 55 7.07 5.91 -2.06
N GLY A 56 8.31 6.32 -1.82
CA GLY A 56 8.63 7.48 -0.98
C GLY A 56 8.19 7.31 0.48
N THR A 57 8.20 6.08 1.01
CA THR A 57 7.66 5.77 2.33
C THR A 57 8.73 5.49 3.38
N THR A 58 8.46 5.91 4.62
CA THR A 58 9.19 5.47 5.81
C THR A 58 8.69 4.11 6.29
N ALA A 59 9.44 3.45 7.17
CA ALA A 59 9.02 2.18 7.78
C ALA A 59 7.68 2.28 8.55
N GLU A 60 7.40 3.42 9.18
CA GLU A 60 6.16 3.62 9.93
C GLU A 60 4.96 3.82 8.99
N GLN A 61 5.14 4.62 7.93
CA GLN A 61 4.12 4.79 6.90
C GLN A 61 3.82 3.48 6.17
N LEU A 62 4.87 2.71 5.85
CA LEU A 62 4.69 1.39 5.24
C LEU A 62 3.93 0.46 6.19
N ALA A 63 4.25 0.46 7.48
CA ALA A 63 3.53 -0.35 8.46
C ALA A 63 2.03 -0.04 8.47
N GLY A 64 1.67 1.25 8.42
CA GLY A 64 0.29 1.69 8.28
C GLY A 64 -0.37 1.26 6.97
N LEU A 65 0.36 1.36 5.84
CA LEU A 65 -0.13 0.93 4.52
C LEU A 65 -0.49 -0.56 4.51
N VAL A 66 0.39 -1.40 5.06
CA VAL A 66 0.23 -2.86 4.99
C VAL A 66 -0.50 -3.48 6.18
N GLY A 67 -0.94 -2.65 7.14
CA GLY A 67 -1.75 -3.07 8.28
C GLY A 67 -0.97 -3.86 9.35
N VAL A 68 0.33 -3.61 9.51
CA VAL A 68 1.13 -4.17 10.62
C VAL A 68 1.26 -3.15 11.75
N LYS A 69 1.46 -3.65 12.97
CA LYS A 69 1.36 -2.86 14.21
C LYS A 69 2.24 -1.60 14.23
N ASP A 70 3.50 -1.73 13.83
CA ASP A 70 4.49 -0.66 13.88
C ASP A 70 5.63 -0.90 12.87
N GLY A 71 6.48 0.10 12.68
CA GLY A 71 7.66 0.01 11.81
C GLY A 71 8.72 -1.00 12.26
N ARG A 72 8.60 -1.67 13.42
CA ARG A 72 9.58 -2.70 13.81
C ARG A 72 9.49 -3.93 12.93
N ALA A 73 8.27 -4.33 12.54
CA ALA A 73 8.07 -5.43 11.60
C ALA A 73 8.80 -5.14 10.27
N VAL A 74 8.61 -3.93 9.73
CA VAL A 74 9.28 -3.47 8.52
C VAL A 74 10.80 -3.51 8.66
N ARG A 75 11.35 -2.99 9.77
CA ARG A 75 12.81 -3.00 10.00
C ARG A 75 13.39 -4.42 10.05
N ARG A 76 12.63 -5.41 10.53
CA ARG A 76 13.06 -6.83 10.51
C ARG A 76 13.12 -7.40 9.10
N TRP A 77 12.21 -7.00 8.21
CA TRP A 77 12.27 -7.36 6.78
C TRP A 77 13.48 -6.74 6.09
N LEU A 78 13.86 -5.53 6.50
CA LEU A 78 15.03 -4.83 5.98
C LEU A 78 16.36 -5.30 6.60
N SER A 79 16.34 -6.02 7.73
CA SER A 79 17.56 -6.53 8.33
C SER A 79 18.31 -7.47 7.37
N PRO A 80 19.66 -7.48 7.39
CA PRO A 80 20.45 -8.43 6.60
C PRO A 80 20.00 -9.87 6.85
N LEU A 81 20.04 -10.72 5.82
CA LEU A 81 19.62 -12.13 5.90
C LEU A 81 20.36 -12.93 6.99
N THR A 82 21.57 -12.52 7.34
CA THR A 82 22.40 -13.14 8.39
C THR A 82 22.05 -12.68 9.81
N ALA A 83 21.23 -11.64 9.98
CA ALA A 83 20.90 -11.08 11.28
C ALA A 83 19.87 -11.95 12.02
N LYS A 84 20.09 -12.18 13.33
CA LYS A 84 19.14 -12.90 14.19
C LYS A 84 17.74 -12.29 14.22
N THR A 85 17.65 -10.98 13.99
CA THR A 85 16.38 -10.23 14.00
C THR A 85 15.68 -10.23 12.65
N HIS A 86 16.32 -10.74 11.59
CA HIS A 86 15.73 -10.83 10.26
C HIS A 86 14.44 -11.64 10.30
N ALA A 87 13.46 -11.17 9.55
CA ALA A 87 12.22 -11.89 9.29
C ALA A 87 11.92 -11.76 7.80
N GLN A 88 11.49 -12.86 7.18
CA GLN A 88 11.00 -12.80 5.81
C GLN A 88 9.67 -12.03 5.78
N ILE A 89 9.46 -11.22 4.75
CA ILE A 89 8.18 -10.56 4.50
C ILE A 89 7.14 -11.56 3.97
N ASP A 90 5.89 -11.44 4.42
CA ASP A 90 4.80 -12.27 3.92
C ASP A 90 4.47 -11.93 2.45
N TYR A 91 4.15 -12.95 1.65
CA TYR A 91 3.80 -12.76 0.24
C TYR A 91 2.65 -11.76 0.03
N ALA A 92 1.61 -11.81 0.86
CA ALA A 92 0.46 -10.91 0.74
C ALA A 92 0.86 -9.44 0.93
N ILE A 93 1.75 -9.17 1.89
CA ILE A 93 2.28 -7.83 2.18
C ILE A 93 3.12 -7.37 0.99
N TRP A 94 4.03 -8.21 0.51
CA TRP A 94 4.85 -7.91 -0.65
C TRP A 94 3.99 -7.60 -1.89
N ARG A 95 2.96 -8.41 -2.14
CA ARG A 95 2.04 -8.21 -3.26
C ARG A 95 1.29 -6.89 -3.15
N LEU A 96 0.88 -6.49 -1.95
CA LEU A 96 0.25 -5.19 -1.69
C LEU A 96 1.22 -4.04 -1.99
N MET A 97 2.48 -4.14 -1.57
CA MET A 97 3.50 -3.13 -1.87
C MET A 97 3.71 -2.95 -3.37
N LEU A 98 3.83 -4.05 -4.11
CA LEU A 98 4.02 -4.01 -5.56
C LEU A 98 2.79 -3.43 -6.30
N LEU A 99 1.58 -3.70 -5.80
CA LEU A 99 0.34 -3.11 -6.33
C LEU A 99 0.31 -1.59 -6.12
N GLU A 100 0.63 -1.13 -4.91
CA GLU A 100 0.68 0.30 -4.60
C GLU A 100 1.76 1.02 -5.44
N ALA A 101 2.88 0.34 -5.66
CA ALA A 101 3.97 0.84 -6.51
C ALA A 101 3.64 0.81 -8.01
N GLY A 102 2.55 0.17 -8.42
CA GLY A 102 2.18 0.01 -9.84
C GLY A 102 3.12 -0.90 -10.63
N LEU A 103 3.82 -1.82 -9.95
CA LEU A 103 4.79 -2.72 -10.57
C LEU A 103 4.15 -3.98 -11.17
N ILE A 104 2.92 -4.27 -10.76
CA ILE A 104 2.15 -5.44 -11.20
C ILE A 104 0.66 -5.11 -11.21
N ASP A 105 -0.08 -5.83 -12.03
CA ASP A 105 -1.53 -5.65 -12.11
C ASP A 105 -2.26 -6.28 -10.91
N PRO A 106 -3.41 -5.69 -10.52
CA PRO A 106 -4.33 -6.33 -9.58
C PRO A 106 -4.84 -7.65 -10.15
N PRO A 107 -5.04 -8.68 -9.28
CA PRO A 107 -5.59 -9.94 -9.73
C PRO A 107 -6.97 -9.71 -10.35
N LYS A 108 -7.28 -10.50 -11.38
CA LYS A 108 -8.62 -10.50 -11.97
C LYS A 108 -9.65 -10.81 -10.87
N PRO A 109 -10.69 -9.98 -10.70
CA PRO A 109 -11.65 -10.21 -9.63
C PRO A 109 -12.36 -11.55 -9.85
N LEU A 110 -12.42 -12.37 -8.79
CA LEU A 110 -13.03 -13.71 -8.83
C LEU A 110 -14.54 -13.65 -9.11
N ILE A 111 -15.16 -12.55 -8.71
CA ILE A 111 -16.55 -12.24 -9.02
C ILE A 111 -16.52 -11.02 -9.93
N HIS A 112 -17.23 -11.07 -11.05
CA HIS A 112 -17.60 -9.86 -11.77
C HIS A 112 -18.50 -9.07 -10.82
N ALA A 113 -17.90 -8.24 -9.98
CA ALA A 113 -18.64 -7.35 -9.10
C ALA A 113 -19.44 -6.44 -10.01
N LYS A 114 -20.67 -6.87 -10.34
CA LYS A 114 -21.68 -6.00 -10.95
C LYS A 114 -21.74 -4.83 -10.00
N SER A 115 -21.33 -3.66 -10.47
CA SER A 115 -21.33 -2.39 -9.75
C SER A 115 -22.39 -2.43 -8.66
N ILE A 116 -21.97 -2.65 -7.40
CA ILE A 116 -22.85 -2.44 -6.26
C ILE A 116 -22.90 -0.91 -6.17
N ARG A 117 -23.69 -0.31 -7.05
CA ARG A 117 -24.04 1.10 -6.99
C ARG A 117 -24.91 1.20 -5.76
N SER A 118 -24.26 1.42 -4.61
CA SER A 118 -24.89 1.44 -3.30
C SER A 118 -25.94 2.53 -3.28
N LYS A 119 -27.20 2.16 -3.52
CA LYS A 119 -28.35 2.83 -2.91
C LYS A 119 -28.39 2.48 -1.42
N ARG A 120 -27.28 2.65 -0.70
CA ARG A 120 -27.32 2.63 0.76
C ARG A 120 -27.67 4.06 1.15
N PRO A 121 -28.84 4.30 1.75
CA PRO A 121 -29.03 5.55 2.47
C PRO A 121 -27.91 5.60 3.51
N LEU A 122 -27.14 6.68 3.53
CA LEU A 122 -26.26 6.95 4.66
C LEU A 122 -27.18 6.96 5.88
N LEU A 123 -26.96 6.04 6.83
CA LEU A 123 -27.64 6.11 8.11
C LEU A 123 -27.34 7.49 8.69
N ASN A 124 -28.37 8.33 8.74
CA ASN A 124 -28.33 9.67 9.28
C ASN A 124 -28.14 9.50 10.79
N LEU A 125 -26.90 9.46 11.27
CA LEU A 125 -26.55 9.36 12.70
C LEU A 125 -26.76 10.69 13.43
N SER A 126 -27.85 11.41 13.16
CA SER A 126 -28.05 12.78 13.65
C SER A 126 -29.42 13.10 14.26
N GLU A 127 -30.28 12.12 14.56
CA GLU A 127 -31.63 12.40 15.12
C GLU A 127 -32.00 11.69 16.43
N GLU A 128 -31.05 11.14 17.20
CA GLU A 128 -31.33 10.60 18.55
C GLU A 128 -30.49 11.27 19.66
N GLN A 129 -30.53 12.60 19.74
CA GLN A 129 -30.08 13.36 20.93
C GLN A 129 -31.13 14.39 21.39
N SER A 130 -32.41 14.17 21.09
CA SER A 130 -33.48 15.10 21.52
C SER A 130 -34.75 14.35 21.86
N LYS A 131 -34.68 13.48 22.87
CA LYS A 131 -35.85 13.05 23.68
C LYS A 131 -35.38 12.20 24.86
N THR A 132 -34.89 12.88 25.88
CA THR A 132 -35.15 12.48 27.27
C THR A 132 -35.36 13.77 28.04
N GLU A 133 -36.51 13.79 28.70
CA GLU A 133 -37.11 14.85 29.51
C GLU A 133 -36.18 15.44 30.58
#